data_AF-A0A7C1ZMU7-F1
#
_entry.id   AF-A0A7C1ZMU7-F1
#
_cell.length_a   1.000
_cell.length_b   1.000
_cell.length_c   1.000
_cell.angle_alpha   90.00
_cell.angle_beta   90.00
_cell.angle_gamma   90.00
#
_symmetry.space_group_name_H-M   'P 1'
#
loop_
_entity.id
_entity.type
_entity.pdbx_description
1 polymer ?
#
loop_
_entity_poly.entity_id
_entity_poly.type
_entity_poly.pdbx_seq_one_letter_code
_entity_poly.pdbx_strand_id
1 'polypeptide(L)'
;MPNIYLIFSHKLTPEQERDLRQKLAGVFEGKNLRVFRPSKEYILALKILVSRAERDFEDALLSAKALKAVTEEGLKNVFFSIFPKSYLDERRKLFIREIAATLAKEKKTYENN
;
A
#
# COMPACT_ATOMS: atom_id res chain seq x y z
N MET A 1 8.58 -10.02 2.43
CA MET A 1 8.69 -9.56 3.83
C MET A 1 8.24 -8.12 3.90
N PRO A 2 7.23 -7.74 4.71
CA PRO A 2 6.79 -6.35 4.79
C PRO A 2 7.84 -5.51 5.51
N ASN A 3 8.23 -4.37 4.92
CA ASN A 3 9.13 -3.41 5.54
C ASN A 3 8.45 -2.81 6.79
N ILE A 4 8.94 -3.19 7.98
CA ILE A 4 8.52 -2.62 9.25
C ILE A 4 9.39 -1.38 9.52
N TYR A 5 8.75 -0.22 9.67
CA TYR A 5 9.45 0.99 10.10
C TYR A 5 9.41 1.06 11.64
N LEU A 6 10.58 0.96 12.27
CA LEU A 6 10.73 1.11 13.72
C LEU A 6 10.91 2.60 14.05
N ILE A 7 10.05 3.18 14.88
CA ILE A 7 10.19 4.57 15.34
C ILE A 7 10.27 4.57 16.88
N PHE A 8 11.41 4.96 17.43
CA PHE A 8 11.61 5.04 18.88
C PHE A 8 10.82 6.23 19.47
N SER A 9 10.03 5.97 20.52
CA SER A 9 9.05 6.93 21.05
C SER A 9 9.65 8.22 21.62
N HIS A 10 10.96 8.27 21.89
CA HIS A 10 11.61 9.38 22.59
C HIS A 10 12.00 10.54 21.67
N LYS A 11 11.68 10.46 20.37
CA LYS A 11 12.13 11.44 19.35
C LYS A 11 11.00 12.14 18.58
N LEU A 12 9.73 11.91 18.91
CA LEU A 12 8.62 12.49 18.18
C LEU A 12 7.97 13.63 18.95
N THR A 13 7.66 14.72 18.25
CA THR A 13 6.81 15.78 18.78
C THR A 13 5.33 15.34 18.76
N PRO A 14 4.46 15.94 19.59
CA PRO A 14 3.03 15.61 19.61
C PRO A 14 2.31 15.81 18.26
N GLU A 15 2.84 16.70 17.43
CA GLU A 15 2.32 17.03 16.11
C GLU A 15 2.68 15.94 15.08
N GLN A 16 3.94 15.48 15.12
CA GLN A 16 4.40 14.32 14.32
C GLN A 16 3.67 13.04 14.72
N GLU A 17 3.38 12.86 16.02
CA GLU A 17 2.62 11.70 16.50
C GLU A 17 1.18 11.71 15.96
N ARG A 18 0.56 12.88 15.81
CA ARG A 18 -0.80 13.03 15.29
C ARG A 18 -0.89 12.69 13.80
N ASP A 19 0.06 13.17 13.01
CA ASP A 19 0.17 12.86 11.58
C ASP A 19 0.48 11.36 11.34
N LEU A 20 1.37 10.79 12.15
CA LEU A 20 1.69 9.35 12.13
C LEU A 20 0.45 8.51 12.45
N ARG A 21 -0.34 8.89 13.46
CA ARG A 21 -1.59 8.18 13.81
C ARG A 21 -2.63 8.21 12.69
N GLN A 22 -2.67 9.25 11.86
CA GLN A 22 -3.57 9.29 10.70
C GLN A 22 -3.12 8.37 9.54
N LYS A 23 -1.81 8.11 9.42
CA LYS A 23 -1.22 7.33 8.31
C LYS A 23 -0.96 5.86 8.64
N LEU A 24 -1.01 5.49 9.92
CA LEU A 24 -0.58 4.17 10.42
C LEU A 24 -1.78 3.41 10.99
N ALA A 25 -1.95 2.15 10.56
CA ALA A 25 -3.10 1.31 10.91
C ALA A 25 -2.88 0.49 12.20
N GLY A 26 -1.73 0.60 12.86
CA GLY A 26 -1.47 -0.11 14.11
C GLY A 26 -0.23 0.37 14.85
N VAL A 27 -0.29 0.28 16.17
CA VAL A 27 0.81 0.53 17.10
C VAL A 27 1.05 -0.75 17.89
N PHE A 28 2.22 -1.37 17.74
CA PHE A 28 2.68 -2.36 18.71
C PHE A 28 3.36 -1.61 19.84
N GLU A 29 2.81 -1.70 21.05
CA GLU A 29 3.37 -1.05 22.23
C GLU A 29 4.04 -2.09 23.15
N GLY A 30 5.36 -2.00 23.25
CA GLY A 30 6.15 -2.64 24.29
C GLY A 30 6.63 -1.62 25.32
N LYS A 31 7.16 -2.10 26.44
CA LYS A 31 7.60 -1.28 27.60
C LYS A 31 8.49 -0.08 27.21
N ASN A 32 9.35 -0.24 26.19
CA ASN A 32 10.28 0.79 25.70
C ASN A 32 10.20 1.00 24.16
N LEU A 33 9.22 0.42 23.47
CA LEU A 33 9.17 0.40 22.00
C LEU A 33 7.75 0.63 21.51
N ARG A 34 7.57 1.57 20.57
CA ARG A 34 6.35 1.63 19.77
C ARG A 34 6.71 1.33 18.33
N VAL A 35 6.03 0.37 17.71
CA VAL A 35 6.19 0.08 16.28
C VAL A 35 4.93 0.53 15.56
N PHE A 36 5.09 1.44 14.62
CA PHE A 36 3.99 1.90 13.82
C PHE A 36 3.97 1.17 12.47
N ARG A 37 2.80 0.69 12.08
CA ARG A 37 2.63 0.01 10.79
C ARG A 37 1.84 0.90 9.82
N PRO A 38 2.35 1.14 8.59
CA PRO A 38 1.59 1.83 7.54
C PRO A 38 0.26 1.14 7.27
N SER A 39 -0.76 1.94 6.94
CA SER A 39 -2.03 1.39 6.48
C SER A 39 -1.84 0.57 5.21
N LYS A 40 -2.79 -0.34 4.93
CA LYS A 40 -2.73 -1.17 3.72
C LYS A 40 -2.79 -0.30 2.46
N GLU A 41 -3.54 0.80 2.50
CA GLU A 41 -3.63 1.81 1.46
C GLU A 41 -2.27 2.47 1.24
N TYR A 42 -1.59 2.84 2.33
CA TYR A 42 -0.26 3.44 2.27
C TYR A 42 0.78 2.49 1.68
N ILE A 43 0.73 1.21 2.08
CA ILE A 43 1.59 0.17 1.51
C ILE A 43 1.30 0.02 0.01
N LEU A 44 0.04 -0.11 -0.40
CA LEU A 44 -0.33 -0.26 -1.80
C LEU A 44 0.13 0.95 -2.64
N ALA A 45 -0.12 2.17 -2.16
CA ALA A 45 0.29 3.38 -2.85
C ALA A 45 1.81 3.48 -2.98
N LEU A 46 2.57 3.10 -1.95
CA LEU A 46 4.03 3.03 -2.02
C LEU A 46 4.49 2.00 -3.04
N LYS A 47 3.90 0.80 -3.05
CA LYS A 47 4.25 -0.26 -4.01
C LYS A 47 4.02 0.20 -5.45
N ILE A 48 2.89 0.87 -5.70
CA ILE A 48 2.62 1.54 -6.98
C ILE A 48 3.67 2.62 -7.25
N LEU A 49 4.00 3.47 -6.28
CA LEU A 49 4.99 4.55 -6.46
C LEU A 49 6.36 4.02 -6.92
N VAL A 50 6.84 2.89 -6.36
CA VAL A 50 8.14 2.30 -6.75
C VAL A 50 8.04 1.48 -8.05
N SER A 51 6.89 0.86 -8.34
CA SER A 51 6.62 0.11 -9.58
C SER A 51 7.75 -0.85 -9.96
N ARG A 52 8.25 -1.65 -9.01
CA ARG A 52 9.27 -2.67 -9.28
C ARG A 52 8.59 -4.02 -9.49
N ALA A 53 8.40 -4.41 -10.75
CA ALA A 53 7.70 -5.62 -11.16
C ALA A 53 8.18 -6.89 -10.40
N GLU A 54 9.48 -7.10 -10.25
CA GLU A 54 9.99 -8.34 -9.63
C GLU A 54 9.80 -8.42 -8.11
N ARG A 55 9.73 -7.28 -7.41
CA ARG A 55 9.80 -7.25 -5.93
C ARG A 55 8.55 -6.75 -5.25
N ASP A 56 7.80 -5.87 -5.91
CA ASP A 56 6.68 -5.17 -5.32
C ASP A 56 5.32 -5.68 -5.84
N PHE A 57 5.30 -6.51 -6.88
CA PHE A 57 4.08 -6.94 -7.54
C PHE A 57 3.21 -7.86 -6.68
N GLU A 58 3.79 -8.90 -6.07
CA GLU A 58 3.05 -9.82 -5.20
C GLU A 58 2.49 -9.10 -3.97
N ASP A 59 3.30 -8.26 -3.32
CA ASP A 59 2.87 -7.42 -2.19
C ASP A 59 1.74 -6.45 -2.59
N ALA A 60 1.80 -5.89 -3.81
CA ALA A 60 0.75 -5.03 -4.35
C ALA A 60 -0.54 -5.82 -4.60
N LEU A 61 -0.47 -7.04 -5.15
CA LEU A 61 -1.63 -7.92 -5.34
C LEU A 61 -2.31 -8.25 -4.00
N LEU A 62 -1.52 -8.66 -3.00
CA LEU A 62 -2.06 -8.97 -1.66
C LEU A 62 -2.74 -7.76 -1.03
N SER A 63 -2.13 -6.58 -1.16
CA SER A 63 -2.68 -5.32 -0.62
C SER A 63 -3.96 -4.91 -1.36
N ALA A 64 -3.98 -5.01 -2.69
CA ALA A 64 -5.14 -4.72 -3.53
C ALA A 64 -6.33 -5.64 -3.20
N LYS A 65 -6.09 -6.95 -3.05
CA LYS A 65 -7.11 -7.93 -2.63
C LYS A 65 -7.67 -7.59 -1.26
N ALA A 66 -6.80 -7.33 -0.30
CA ALA A 66 -7.21 -7.00 1.07
C ALA A 66 -8.05 -5.71 1.15
N LEU A 67 -7.81 -4.75 0.25
CA LEU A 67 -8.54 -3.49 0.13
C LEU A 67 -9.76 -3.56 -0.79
N LYS A 68 -10.00 -4.70 -1.46
CA LYS A 68 -10.99 -4.85 -2.54
C LYS A 68 -10.80 -3.87 -3.70
N ALA A 69 -9.59 -3.33 -3.87
CA ALA A 69 -9.21 -2.44 -4.95
C ALA A 69 -8.76 -3.27 -6.17
N VAL A 70 -9.70 -3.96 -6.80
CA VAL A 70 -9.41 -4.97 -7.86
C VAL A 70 -9.49 -4.44 -9.28
N THR A 71 -9.89 -3.19 -9.47
CA THR A 71 -9.97 -2.51 -10.76
C THR A 71 -8.87 -1.48 -10.91
N GLU A 72 -8.51 -1.13 -12.15
CA GLU A 72 -7.55 -0.03 -12.39
C GLU A 72 -7.96 1.27 -11.68
N GLU A 73 -9.26 1.59 -11.70
CA GLU A 73 -9.79 2.78 -11.06
C GLU A 73 -9.69 2.70 -9.53
N GLY A 74 -9.98 1.53 -8.94
CA GLY A 74 -9.79 1.30 -7.51
C GLY A 74 -8.33 1.47 -7.08
N LEU A 75 -7.39 0.92 -7.84
CA LEU A 75 -5.96 1.06 -7.60
C LEU A 75 -5.50 2.53 -7.72
N LYS A 76 -5.98 3.25 -8.74
CA LYS A 76 -5.72 4.69 -8.92
C LYS A 76 -6.29 5.51 -7.77
N ASN A 77 -7.49 5.20 -7.30
CA ASN A 77 -8.12 5.90 -6.19
C ASN A 77 -7.33 5.74 -4.89
N VAL A 78 -6.82 4.53 -4.60
CA VAL A 78 -5.92 4.31 -3.45
C VAL A 78 -4.60 5.07 -3.63
N PHE A 79 -4.04 5.10 -4.84
CA PHE A 79 -2.82 5.86 -5.08
C PHE A 79 -3.04 7.37 -4.88
N PHE A 80 -4.15 7.91 -5.39
CA PHE A 80 -4.47 9.34 -5.34
C PHE A 80 -4.94 9.83 -3.97
N SER A 81 -5.35 8.95 -3.07
CA SER A 81 -5.64 9.34 -1.68
C SER A 81 -4.37 9.69 -0.90
N ILE A 82 -3.19 9.32 -1.41
CA ILE A 82 -1.90 9.49 -0.74
C ILE A 82 -0.93 10.36 -1.56
N PHE A 83 -0.88 10.17 -2.87
CA PHE A 83 0.01 10.90 -3.76
C PHE A 83 -0.75 11.76 -4.77
N PRO A 84 -0.23 12.95 -5.14
CA PRO A 84 -0.83 13.76 -6.19
C PRO A 84 -0.89 13.03 -7.53
N LYS A 85 -1.89 13.37 -8.36
CA LYS A 85 -2.05 12.77 -9.72
C LYS A 85 -0.81 12.91 -10.60
N SER A 86 -0.01 13.97 -10.40
CA SER A 86 1.24 14.20 -11.13
C SER A 86 2.30 13.13 -10.91
N TYR A 87 2.19 12.31 -9.86
CA TYR A 87 3.11 11.21 -9.58
C TYR A 87 2.78 9.94 -10.35
N LEU A 88 1.67 9.89 -11.10
CA LEU A 88 1.27 8.73 -11.89
C LEU A 88 1.76 8.83 -13.35
N ASP A 89 3.03 8.49 -13.56
CA ASP A 89 3.63 8.39 -14.89
C ASP A 89 3.29 7.08 -15.62
N GLU A 90 3.76 6.93 -16.86
CA GLU A 90 3.46 5.76 -17.69
C GLU A 90 3.92 4.44 -17.07
N ARG A 91 5.06 4.43 -16.37
CA ARG A 91 5.53 3.24 -15.65
C ARG A 91 4.53 2.79 -14.59
N ARG A 92 4.00 3.73 -13.80
CA ARG A 92 3.03 3.43 -12.74
C ARG A 92 1.67 3.05 -13.32
N LYS A 93 1.27 3.67 -14.43
CA LYS A 93 0.07 3.27 -15.17
C LYS A 93 0.18 1.83 -15.67
N LEU A 94 1.33 1.45 -16.24
CA LEU A 94 1.58 0.09 -16.71
C LEU A 94 1.51 -0.91 -15.54
N PHE A 95 2.19 -0.61 -14.43
CA PHE A 95 2.16 -1.45 -13.23
C PHE A 95 0.74 -1.64 -12.69
N ILE A 96 -0.08 -0.58 -12.63
CA ILE A 96 -1.49 -0.67 -12.24
C ILE A 96 -2.28 -1.57 -13.19
N ARG A 97 -2.07 -1.45 -14.52
CA ARG A 97 -2.73 -2.30 -15.52
C ARG A 97 -2.38 -3.77 -15.33
N GLU A 98 -1.12 -4.08 -15.10
CA GLU A 98 -0.65 -5.46 -14.87
C GLU A 98 -1.29 -6.08 -13.62
N ILE A 99 -1.37 -5.33 -12.52
CA ILE A 99 -2.05 -5.75 -11.29
C ILE A 99 -3.52 -6.05 -11.58
N ALA A 100 -4.24 -5.10 -12.19
CA ALA A 100 -5.66 -5.24 -12.49
C ALA A 100 -5.95 -6.42 -13.42
N ALA A 101 -5.14 -6.59 -14.48
CA ALA A 101 -5.27 -7.71 -15.40
C ALA A 101 -5.04 -9.07 -14.71
N THR A 102 -4.10 -9.14 -13.78
CA THR A 102 -3.81 -10.36 -13.02
C THR A 102 -4.98 -10.71 -12.09
N LEU A 103 -5.50 -9.74 -11.34
CA LEU A 103 -6.67 -9.94 -10.47
C LEU A 103 -7.92 -10.36 -11.26
N ALA A 104 -8.11 -9.81 -12.46
CA ALA A 104 -9.21 -10.18 -13.33
C ALA A 104 -9.08 -11.62 -13.86
N LYS A 105 -7.85 -12.09 -14.16
CA LYS A 105 -7.60 -13.48 -14.56
C LYS A 105 -7.90 -14.45 -13.43
N GLU A 106 -7.42 -14.17 -12.22
CA GLU A 106 -7.67 -15.02 -11.05
C GLU A 106 -9.18 -15.20 -10.80
N LYS A 107 -9.96 -14.10 -10.87
CA LYS A 107 -11.42 -14.17 -10.68
C LYS A 107 -12.09 -15.13 -11.68
N LYS A 108 -11.69 -15.10 -12.95
CA LYS A 108 -12.23 -16.01 -13.99
C LYS A 108 -11.84 -17.47 -13.74
N THR A 109 -10.73 -17.74 -13.08
CA THR A 109 -10.33 -19.12 -12.76
C THR A 109 -11.22 -19.72 -11.65
N TYR A 110 -11.66 -18.91 -10.69
CA TYR A 110 -12.57 -19.36 -9.63
C TYR A 110 -14.04 -19.47 -10.06
N GLU A 111 -14.46 -18.73 -11.10
CA GLU A 111 -15.82 -18.81 -11.65
C GLU A 111 -16.01 -19.99 -12.63
N ASN A 112 -14.93 -20.60 -13.11
CA ASN A 112 -14.93 -21.70 -14.08
C ASN A 112 -14.58 -23.08 -13.47
N ASN A 113 -14.42 -23.16 -12.14
CA ASN A 113 -14.25 -24.41 -11.38
C ASN A 113 -15.40 -24.57 -10.38
#